data_AF-A0A510XVU8-F1
#
_entry.id   AF-A0A510XVU8-F1
#
_cell.length_a   1.000
_cell.length_b   1.000
_cell.length_c   1.000
_cell.angle_alpha   90.00
_cell.angle_beta   90.00
_cell.angle_gamma   90.00
#
_symmetry.space_group_name_H-M   'P 1'
#
loop_
_entity.id
_entity.type
_entity.pdbx_description
1 polymer ?
#
loop_
_entity_poly.entity_id
_entity_poly.type
_entity_poly.pdbx_seq_one_letter_code
_entity_poly.pdbx_strand_id
1 'polypeptide(L)' 'MIILRDFKPQDAPHIINTLNDEQVTRFLSSKIPFPYTQADADWWINQGSKNGIIKAIVVNEQFAGCIGITARRV' A
#
# COMPACT_ATOMS: atom_id res chain seq x y z
N MET A 1 -13.13 0.95 -14.75
CA MET A 1 -13.39 -0.28 -13.96
C MET A 1 -12.58 -0.22 -12.67
N ILE A 2 -13.17 -0.60 -11.54
CA ILE A 2 -12.50 -0.63 -10.23
C ILE A 2 -12.39 -2.09 -9.76
N ILE A 3 -11.20 -2.50 -9.35
CA ILE A 3 -10.91 -3.86 -8.84
C ILE A 3 -10.19 -3.76 -7.50
N LEU A 4 -10.55 -4.65 -6.56
CA LEU A 4 -9.77 -4.92 -5.35
C LEU A 4 -9.06 -6.27 -5.51
N ARG A 5 -7.73 -6.28 -5.38
CA ARG A 5 -6.93 -7.49 -5.50
C ARG A 5 -5.79 -7.53 -4.49
N ASP A 6 -5.17 -8.70 -4.33
CA ASP A 6 -3.90 -8.78 -3.62
C ASP A 6 -2.81 -7.99 -4.35
N PHE A 7 -1.84 -7.52 -3.57
CA PHE A 7 -0.65 -6.86 -4.10
C PHE A 7 0.16 -7.81 -4.96
N LYS A 8 0.79 -7.26 -5.99
CA LYS A 8 1.70 -7.96 -6.87
C LYS A 8 3.06 -7.27 -6.85
N PRO A 9 4.16 -7.97 -7.16
CA PRO A 9 5.49 -7.35 -7.22
C PRO A 9 5.56 -6.10 -8.11
N GLN A 10 4.75 -6.06 -9.17
CA GLN A 10 4.67 -4.92 -10.10
C GLN A 10 4.09 -3.65 -9.47
N ASP A 11 3.46 -3.74 -8.30
CA ASP A 11 2.94 -2.57 -7.58
C ASP A 11 4.06 -1.81 -6.85
N ALA A 12 5.24 -2.41 -6.65
CA ALA A 12 6.33 -1.83 -5.85
C ALA A 12 6.74 -0.42 -6.32
N PRO A 13 6.99 -0.15 -7.62
CA PRO A 13 7.33 1.20 -8.07
C PRO A 13 6.25 2.24 -7.74
N HIS A 14 4.97 1.85 -7.85
CA HIS A 14 3.86 2.74 -7.51
C HIS A 14 3.77 3.00 -6.01
N ILE A 15 3.98 1.98 -5.17
CA ILE A 15 4.02 2.12 -3.72
C ILE A 15 5.15 3.06 -3.31
N ILE A 16 6.36 2.85 -3.83
CA ILE A 16 7.56 3.65 -3.52
C ILE A 16 7.34 5.11 -3.90
N ASN A 17 6.84 5.38 -5.12
CA ASN A 17 6.57 6.74 -5.56
C ASN A 17 5.50 7.42 -4.67
N THR A 18 4.44 6.69 -4.32
CA THR A 18 3.35 7.20 -3.49
C THR A 18 3.80 7.49 -2.05
N LEU A 19 4.60 6.61 -1.46
CA LEU A 19 5.07 6.75 -0.07
C LEU A 19 6.30 7.64 0.07
N ASN A 20 6.83 8.18 -1.03
CA ASN A 20 7.80 9.26 -1.02
C ASN A 20 7.21 10.61 -1.47
N ASP A 21 5.91 10.67 -1.79
CA ASP A 21 5.20 11.91 -2.08
C ASP A 21 4.67 12.52 -0.76
N GLU A 22 5.19 13.70 -0.39
CA GLU A 22 4.80 14.44 0.81
C GLU A 22 3.30 14.78 0.84
N GLN A 23 2.68 15.04 -0.32
CA GLN A 23 1.26 15.34 -0.41
C GLN A 23 0.39 14.14 0.02
N VAL A 24 0.95 12.93 -0.09
CA VAL A 24 0.33 11.68 0.36
C VAL A 24 0.71 11.38 1.80
N THR A 25 2.01 11.35 2.12
CA THR A 25 2.50 10.88 3.42
C THR A 25 2.11 11.76 4.59
N ARG A 26 1.83 13.06 4.37
CA ARG A 26 1.34 13.97 5.41
C ARG A 26 0.03 13.53 6.09
N PHE A 27 -0.75 12.67 5.42
CA PHE A 27 -2.00 12.12 5.96
C PHE A 27 -1.82 10.73 6.59
N LEU A 28 -0.61 10.18 6.53
CA LEU A 28 -0.29 8.85 7.01
C LEU A 28 0.38 8.90 8.38
N SER A 29 0.45 7.74 9.02
CA SER A 29 1.15 7.58 10.29
C SER A 29 2.65 7.84 10.15
N SER A 30 3.26 8.45 11.15
CA SER A 30 4.71 8.63 11.27
C SER A 30 5.50 7.31 11.39
N LYS A 31 4.80 6.17 11.46
CA LYS A 31 5.40 4.83 11.44
C LYS A 31 5.87 4.38 10.06
N ILE A 32 5.50 5.09 8.99
CA ILE A 32 5.98 4.76 7.64
C ILE A 32 7.42 5.27 7.48
N PRO A 33 8.38 4.41 7.09
CA PRO A 33 9.75 4.83 6.83
C PRO A 33 9.83 5.91 5.75
N PHE A 34 10.75 6.85 5.91
CA PHE A 34 11.09 7.85 4.90
C PHE A 34 12.62 8.03 4.82
N PRO A 35 13.24 7.89 3.63
CA PRO A 35 12.63 7.54 2.36
C PRO A 35 12.12 6.09 2.34
N TYR A 36 11.02 5.85 1.62
CA TYR A 36 10.46 4.51 1.44
C TYR A 36 11.25 3.78 0.34
N THR A 37 11.81 2.61 0.66
CA THR A 37 12.76 1.92 -0.22
C THR A 37 12.14 0.72 -0.94
N GLN A 38 12.87 0.15 -1.91
CA GLN A 38 12.48 -1.11 -2.55
C GLN A 38 12.33 -2.25 -1.54
N ALA A 39 13.22 -2.34 -0.54
CA ALA A 39 13.14 -3.37 0.49
C ALA A 39 11.86 -3.23 1.34
N ASP A 40 11.44 -1.99 1.64
CA ASP A 40 10.20 -1.73 2.37
C ASP A 40 8.98 -2.16 1.55
N ALA A 41 8.96 -1.84 0.25
CA ALA A 41 7.89 -2.24 -0.66
C ALA A 41 7.81 -3.76 -0.82
N ASP A 42 8.95 -4.43 -0.98
CA ASP A 42 9.03 -5.89 -1.08
C ASP A 42 8.54 -6.55 0.22
N TRP A 43 8.93 -6.02 1.37
CA TRP A 43 8.44 -6.51 2.66
C TRP A 43 6.93 -6.29 2.80
N TRP A 44 6.42 -5.12 2.41
CA TRP A 44 4.99 -4.82 2.46
C TRP A 44 4.17 -5.77 1.59
N ILE A 45 4.56 -5.96 0.33
CA ILE A 45 3.87 -6.85 -0.62
C ILE A 45 3.91 -8.31 -0.13
N ASN A 46 5.05 -8.76 0.40
CA ASN A 46 5.24 -10.15 0.76
C ASN A 46 4.77 -10.51 2.17
N GLN A 47 4.73 -9.56 3.10
CA GLN A 47 4.48 -9.81 4.52
C GLN A 47 3.48 -8.81 5.11
N GLY A 48 3.77 -7.50 5.05
CA GLY A 48 2.99 -6.48 5.76
C GLY A 48 1.51 -6.44 5.37
N SER A 49 1.23 -6.48 4.06
CA SER A 49 -0.14 -6.47 3.50
C SER A 49 -0.94 -7.75 3.77
N LYS A 50 -0.29 -8.84 4.18
CA LYS A 50 -0.96 -10.11 4.48
C LYS A 50 -1.51 -10.17 5.92
N ASN A 51 -1.18 -9.19 6.75
CA ASN A 51 -1.68 -9.12 8.12
C ASN A 51 -3.06 -8.44 8.16
N GLY A 52 -4.12 -9.23 7.99
CA GLY A 52 -5.51 -8.77 7.93
C GLY A 52 -6.07 -8.76 6.51
N ILE A 53 -7.19 -8.03 6.31
CA ILE A 53 -7.80 -7.88 4.99
C ILE A 53 -7.32 -6.56 4.41
N ILE A 54 -6.25 -6.59 3.63
CA ILE A 54 -5.70 -5.42 2.93
C ILE A 54 -5.66 -5.74 1.42
N LYS A 55 -6.18 -4.84 0.59
CA LYS A 55 -6.24 -5.00 -0.86
C LYS A 55 -5.71 -3.76 -1.57
N ALA A 56 -5.05 -3.99 -2.71
CA ALA A 56 -4.70 -2.94 -3.66
C ALA A 56 -5.96 -2.51 -4.42
N ILE A 57 -6.15 -1.20 -4.55
CA ILE A 57 -7.19 -0.59 -5.37
C ILE A 57 -6.61 -0.36 -6.76
N VAL A 58 -7.27 -0.90 -7.78
CA VAL A 58 -6.90 -0.72 -9.18
C VAL A 58 -8.02 0.00 -9.91
N VAL A 59 -7.69 1.10 -10.57
CA VAL A 59 -8.62 1.90 -11.38
C VAL A 59 -8.10 1.93 -12.80
N ASN A 60 -8.88 1.41 -13.76
CA ASN A 60 -8.48 1.32 -15.17
C ASN A 60 -7.07 0.70 -15.33
N GLU A 61 -6.87 -0.45 -14.68
CA GLU A 61 -5.62 -1.22 -14.68
C GLU A 61 -4.43 -0.58 -13.94
N GLN A 62 -4.59 0.64 -13.44
CA GLN A 62 -3.56 1.37 -12.71
C GLN A 62 -3.70 1.23 -11.20
N PHE A 63 -2.58 1.01 -10.49
CA PHE A 63 -2.55 1.05 -9.01
C PHE A 63 -2.91 2.44 -8.51
N ALA A 64 -3.94 2.53 -7.66
CA ALA A 64 -4.46 3.79 -7.13
C ALA A 64 -4.31 3.93 -5.61
N GLY A 65 -3.86 2.89 -4.91
CA GLY A 65 -3.69 2.90 -3.46
C GLY A 65 -4.08 1.57 -2.84
N CYS A 66 -4.39 1.60 -1.55
CA CYS A 66 -4.81 0.42 -0.81
C CYS A 66 -5.94 0.70 0.18
N ILE A 67 -6.69 -0.34 0.52
CA ILE A 67 -7.75 -0.32 1.52
C ILE A 67 -7.58 -1.50 2.45
N GLY A 68 -7.74 -1.26 3.76
CA GLY A 68 -7.65 -2.26 4.80
C GLY A 68 -8.91 -2.27 5.67
N ILE A 69 -9.31 -3.46 6.12
CA ILE A 69 -10.39 -3.61 7.11
C ILE A 69 -9.83 -4.33 8.32
N THR A 70 -10.01 -3.71 9.49
CA THR A 70 -9.70 -4.30 10.79
C THR A 70 -10.99 -4.44 11.58
N ALA A 71 -11.30 -5.65 12.03
CA ALA A 71 -12.45 -5.86 12.90
C ALA A 71 -12.19 -5.14 14.24
N ARG A 72 -12.99 -4.12 14.53
CA ARG A 72 -12.94 -3.45 15.83
C ARG A 72 -13.55 -4.40 16.86
N ARG A 73 -12.71 -4.96 17.74
CA ARG A 73 -13.22 -5.64 18.94
C ARG A 73 -13.77 -4.57 19.88
N VAL A 74 -15.04 -4.74 20.25
CA VAL A 74 -15.76 -3.91 21.24
C VAL A 74 -15.40 -4.39 22.63
#